data_AF-A0A411YAQ9-F1
#
_entry.id   AF-A0A411YAQ9-F1
#
_cell.length_a   1.000
_cell.length_b   1.000
_cell.length_c   1.000
_cell.angle_alpha   90.00
_cell.angle_beta   90.00
_cell.angle_gamma   90.00
#
_symmetry.space_group_name_H-M   'P 1'
#
loop_
_entity.id
_entity.type
_entity.pdbx_description
1 polymer ?
#
loop_
_entity_poly.entity_id
_entity_poly.type
_entity_poly.pdbx_seq_one_letter_code
_entity_poly.pdbx_strand_id
1 'polypeptide(L)'
;MANPTTEQSTTEGEDLEHGDDHHNHPGVREYIEVAAILAVLTAMEVAIHFLPIASRVAVPVLIVLTIMKFLLVILWFMHLRFDTPLFRRLFAIGLAFASVLFLVTAIMSL
;
A
#
# COMPACT_ATOMS: atom_id res chain seq x y z
N MET A 1 -32.49 10.00 52.78
CA MET A 1 -31.38 10.04 51.81
C MET A 1 -31.21 8.63 51.30
N ALA A 2 -31.50 8.41 50.02
CA ALA A 2 -31.73 7.09 49.43
C ALA A 2 -30.44 6.26 49.34
N ASN A 3 -30.53 4.96 49.61
CA ASN A 3 -29.61 3.98 49.03
C ASN A 3 -30.44 2.83 48.43
N PRO A 4 -30.41 2.63 47.11
CA PRO A 4 -31.17 1.57 46.44
C PRO A 4 -30.46 0.21 46.53
N THR A 5 -31.26 -0.80 46.88
CA THR A 5 -31.22 -2.19 46.40
C THR A 5 -29.89 -2.96 46.50
N THR A 6 -29.71 -3.65 47.63
CA THR A 6 -28.97 -4.92 47.65
C THR A 6 -29.98 -6.05 47.42
N GLU A 7 -30.17 -6.44 46.17
CA GLU A 7 -30.78 -7.72 45.82
C GLU A 7 -29.98 -8.37 44.68
N GLN A 8 -29.28 -9.44 45.09
CA GLN A 8 -29.06 -10.66 44.33
C GLN A 8 -27.94 -10.63 43.26
N SER A 9 -26.73 -10.76 43.81
CA SER A 9 -25.67 -11.57 43.20
C SER A 9 -26.13 -13.03 43.18
N THR A 10 -26.55 -13.50 42.00
CA THR A 10 -26.68 -14.93 41.72
C THR A 10 -25.46 -15.36 40.91
N THR A 11 -24.72 -16.29 41.50
CA THR A 11 -23.59 -17.00 40.91
C THR A 11 -24.10 -18.07 39.96
N GLU A 12 -23.84 -17.91 38.67
CA GLU A 12 -23.62 -18.97 37.68
C GLU A 12 -22.41 -18.45 36.87
N GLY A 13 -21.24 -19.09 36.83
CA GLY A 13 -21.07 -20.50 36.53
C GLY A 13 -21.05 -20.74 35.02
N GLU A 14 -20.42 -19.87 34.23
CA GLU A 14 -20.04 -20.19 32.86
C GLU A 14 -18.54 -19.98 32.68
N ASP A 15 -17.83 -21.05 32.99
CA ASP A 15 -16.52 -21.37 32.45
C ASP A 15 -16.66 -21.51 30.94
N LEU A 16 -16.63 -20.40 30.22
CA LEU A 16 -16.45 -20.40 28.77
C LEU A 16 -15.22 -19.58 28.50
N GLU A 17 -14.09 -20.29 28.57
CA GLU A 17 -13.04 -20.25 27.56
C GLU A 17 -13.51 -19.46 26.34
N HIS A 18 -13.32 -18.13 26.35
CA HIS A 18 -13.41 -17.37 25.13
C HIS A 18 -12.15 -17.77 24.40
N GLY A 19 -12.36 -18.75 23.51
CA GLY A 19 -11.36 -19.27 22.63
C GLY A 19 -10.54 -18.15 22.04
N ASP A 20 -9.31 -18.50 21.74
CA ASP A 20 -8.41 -17.79 20.86
C ASP A 20 -9.17 -17.54 19.54
N ASP A 21 -10.03 -16.52 19.53
CA ASP A 21 -10.65 -15.97 18.35
C ASP A 21 -9.49 -15.29 17.64
N HIS A 22 -8.77 -16.13 16.90
CA HIS A 22 -8.04 -15.78 15.71
C HIS A 22 -9.01 -15.01 14.81
N HIS A 23 -9.20 -13.74 15.16
CA HIS A 23 -9.86 -12.76 14.34
C HIS A 23 -8.96 -12.60 13.11
N ASN A 24 -9.23 -13.47 12.14
CA ASN A 24 -9.02 -13.28 10.72
C ASN A 24 -9.58 -11.91 10.34
N HIS A 25 -8.82 -10.85 10.62
CA HIS A 25 -8.96 -9.54 9.97
C HIS A 25 -8.20 -9.66 8.65
N PRO A 26 -8.86 -10.08 7.57
CA PRO A 26 -8.21 -10.38 6.30
C PRO A 26 -8.14 -9.05 5.56
N GLY A 27 -6.99 -8.39 5.67
CA GLY A 27 -6.77 -7.12 4.98
C GLY A 27 -5.37 -6.60 5.24
N VAL A 28 -5.01 -6.39 6.50
CA VAL A 28 -3.78 -5.65 6.87
C VAL A 28 -2.48 -6.37 6.49
N ARG A 29 -2.45 -7.70 6.58
CA ARG A 29 -1.22 -8.49 6.37
C ARG A 29 -0.66 -8.38 4.96
N GLU A 30 -1.54 -8.34 3.95
CA GLU A 30 -1.12 -8.30 2.54
C GLU A 30 -0.54 -6.92 2.17
N TYR A 31 -1.08 -5.83 2.73
CA TYR A 31 -0.49 -4.49 2.57
C TYR A 31 0.89 -4.39 3.20
N ILE A 32 1.09 -5.00 4.38
CA ILE A 32 2.38 -4.98 5.07
C ILE A 32 3.43 -5.75 4.26
N GLU A 33 3.07 -6.88 3.65
CA GLU A 33 3.96 -7.66 2.79
C GLU A 33 4.40 -6.87 1.56
N VAL A 34 3.46 -6.21 0.87
CA VAL A 34 3.79 -5.38 -0.30
C VAL A 34 4.59 -4.14 0.10
N ALA A 35 4.31 -3.54 1.25
CA ALA A 35 5.10 -2.44 1.81
C ALA A 35 6.55 -2.87 2.06
N ALA A 36 6.77 -4.07 2.60
CA ALA A 36 8.10 -4.62 2.81
C ALA A 36 8.84 -4.83 1.48
N ILE A 37 8.18 -5.38 0.45
CA ILE A 37 8.75 -5.56 -0.89
C ILE A 37 9.15 -4.20 -1.50
N LEU A 38 8.28 -3.18 -1.39
CA LEU A 38 8.56 -1.82 -1.84
C LEU A 38 9.75 -1.19 -1.10
N ALA A 39 9.84 -1.40 0.21
CA ALA A 39 10.95 -0.92 1.02
C ALA A 39 12.28 -1.55 0.57
N VAL A 40 12.30 -2.86 0.34
CA VAL A 40 13.48 -3.58 -0.18
C VAL A 40 13.87 -3.08 -1.58
N LEU A 41 12.89 -2.92 -2.47
CA LEU A 41 13.12 -2.34 -3.80
C LEU A 41 13.70 -0.92 -3.74
N THR A 42 13.31 -0.14 -2.73
CA THR A 42 13.81 1.23 -2.52
C THR A 42 15.23 1.23 -1.97
N ALA A 43 15.51 0.37 -0.98
CA ALA A 43 16.86 0.19 -0.46
C ALA A 43 17.83 -0.26 -1.56
N MET A 44 17.40 -1.20 -2.41
CA MET A 44 18.20 -1.67 -3.54
C MET A 44 18.46 -0.58 -4.58
N GLU A 45 17.45 0.24 -4.91
CA GLU A 45 17.62 1.40 -5.81
C GLU A 45 18.65 2.40 -5.25
N VAL A 46 18.52 2.76 -3.96
CA VAL A 46 19.46 3.67 -3.30
C VAL A 46 20.87 3.08 -3.30
N ALA A 47 21.02 1.78 -3.02
CA ALA A 47 22.32 1.12 -3.08
C ALA A 47 22.96 1.17 -4.48
N ILE A 48 22.18 0.88 -5.53
CA ILE A 48 22.63 0.96 -6.93
C ILE A 48 22.97 2.40 -7.31
N HIS A 49 22.20 3.38 -6.84
CA HIS A 49 22.42 4.80 -7.12
C HIS A 49 23.69 5.34 -6.44
N PHE A 50 24.02 4.86 -5.23
CA PHE A 50 25.23 5.27 -4.51
C PHE A 50 26.52 4.61 -5.03
N LEU A 51 26.41 3.43 -5.64
CA LEU A 51 27.57 2.75 -6.22
C LEU A 51 27.98 3.41 -7.55
N PRO A 52 29.29 3.57 -7.84
CA PRO A 52 29.79 4.13 -9.09
C PRO A 52 29.69 3.11 -10.25
N ILE A 53 28.48 2.65 -10.54
CA ILE A 53 28.18 1.75 -11.66
C ILE A 53 28.16 2.58 -12.94
N ALA A 54 28.59 1.99 -14.06
CA ALA A 54 28.57 2.64 -15.36
C ALA A 54 27.19 3.27 -15.63
N SER A 55 27.15 4.60 -15.77
CA SER A 55 25.92 5.40 -15.90
C SER A 55 25.02 4.93 -17.05
N ARG A 56 25.61 4.38 -18.11
CA ARG A 56 24.89 3.81 -19.27
C ARG A 56 24.00 2.62 -18.93
N VAL A 57 24.32 1.87 -17.86
CA VAL A 57 23.54 0.71 -17.39
C VAL A 57 22.72 1.06 -16.15
N ALA A 58 23.24 1.92 -15.27
CA ALA A 58 22.53 2.34 -14.06
C ALA A 58 21.23 3.11 -14.39
N VAL A 59 21.27 4.03 -15.36
CA VAL A 59 20.11 4.86 -15.73
C VAL A 59 18.87 4.04 -16.15
N PRO A 60 18.94 3.11 -17.13
CA PRO A 60 17.77 2.33 -17.52
C PRO A 60 17.27 1.41 -16.40
N VAL A 61 18.16 0.84 -15.58
CA VAL A 61 17.78 -0.01 -14.44
C VAL A 61 17.01 0.80 -13.39
N LEU A 62 17.48 2.00 -13.07
CA LEU A 62 16.79 2.88 -12.13
C LEU A 62 15.39 3.24 -12.64
N ILE A 63 15.23 3.62 -13.92
CA ILE A 63 13.91 3.91 -14.49
C ILE A 63 12.96 2.72 -14.37
N VAL A 64 13.43 1.50 -14.66
CA VAL A 64 12.60 0.29 -14.51
C VAL A 64 12.19 0.07 -13.06
N LEU A 65 13.11 0.24 -12.10
CA LEU A 65 12.80 0.14 -10.67
C LEU A 65 11.75 1.17 -10.21
N THR A 66 11.85 2.41 -10.70
CA THR A 66 10.89 3.47 -10.36
C THR A 66 9.50 3.19 -10.93
N ILE A 67 9.43 2.73 -12.19
CA ILE A 67 8.15 2.32 -12.81
C ILE A 67 7.54 1.14 -12.05
N MET A 68 8.33 0.13 -11.69
CA MET A 68 7.83 -1.06 -11.00
C MET A 68 7.28 -0.71 -9.61
N LYS A 69 7.96 0.17 -8.86
CA LYS A 69 7.45 0.70 -7.59
C LYS A 69 6.12 1.42 -7.77
N PHE A 70 6.05 2.30 -8.77
CA PHE A 70 4.83 3.02 -9.08
C PHE A 70 3.67 2.07 -9.36
N LEU A 71 3.89 1.01 -10.16
CA LEU A 71 2.89 -0.02 -10.44
C LEU A 71 2.47 -0.81 -9.19
N LEU A 72 3.41 -1.20 -8.33
CA LEU A 72 3.11 -1.88 -7.06
C LEU A 72 2.26 -0.99 -6.15
N VAL A 73 2.62 0.30 -6.02
CA VAL A 73 1.90 1.27 -5.19
C VAL A 73 0.47 1.46 -5.71
N ILE A 74 0.26 1.62 -7.02
CA ILE A 74 -1.09 1.87 -7.55
C ILE A 74 -2.00 0.64 -7.46
N LEU A 75 -1.42 -0.57 -7.60
CA LEU A 75 -2.20 -1.81 -7.64
C LEU A 75 -2.58 -2.28 -6.23
N TRP A 76 -1.65 -2.12 -5.28
CA TRP A 76 -1.81 -2.57 -3.90
C TRP A 76 -2.17 -1.42 -2.96
N PHE A 77 -1.31 -0.42 -2.79
CA PHE A 77 -1.51 0.67 -1.81
C PHE A 77 -2.68 1.60 -2.13
N MET A 78 -2.94 1.86 -3.41
CA MET A 78 -4.14 2.58 -3.88
C MET A 78 -5.34 1.65 -4.08
N HIS A 79 -5.37 0.48 -3.44
CA HIS A 79 -6.55 -0.36 -3.28
C HIS A 79 -7.31 -0.75 -4.58
N LEU A 80 -6.83 -0.41 -5.78
CA LEU A 80 -7.49 -0.59 -7.09
C LEU A 80 -7.88 -2.03 -7.42
N ARG A 81 -7.17 -2.99 -6.82
CA ARG A 81 -7.46 -4.42 -6.91
C ARG A 81 -8.74 -4.79 -6.13
N PHE A 82 -9.06 -4.06 -5.07
CA PHE A 82 -10.13 -4.31 -4.11
C PHE A 82 -11.19 -3.19 -4.04
N ASP A 83 -10.98 -2.06 -4.72
CA ASP A 83 -11.82 -0.87 -4.67
C ASP A 83 -12.56 -0.61 -5.99
N THR A 84 -13.56 0.28 -5.94
CA THR A 84 -14.43 0.58 -7.08
C THR A 84 -13.62 1.11 -8.29
N PRO A 85 -14.05 0.81 -9.54
CA PRO A 85 -13.33 1.17 -10.77
C PRO A 85 -13.17 2.69 -10.98
N LEU A 86 -13.77 3.51 -10.10
CA LEU A 86 -13.67 4.96 -10.10
C LEU A 86 -12.26 5.45 -9.74
N PHE A 87 -11.65 4.91 -8.67
CA PHE A 87 -10.27 5.28 -8.29
C PHE A 87 -9.27 4.91 -9.39
N ARG A 88 -9.47 3.75 -10.04
CA ARG A 88 -8.68 3.35 -11.21
C ARG A 88 -8.76 4.35 -12.35
N ARG A 89 -9.98 4.82 -12.66
CA ARG A 89 -10.23 5.73 -13.77
C ARG A 89 -9.65 7.13 -13.49
N LEU A 90 -9.83 7.66 -12.29
CA LEU A 90 -9.26 8.96 -11.92
C LEU A 90 -7.74 8.98 -12.05
N PHE A 91 -7.08 7.92 -11.57
CA PHE A 91 -5.64 7.78 -11.71
C PHE A 91 -5.21 7.63 -13.17
N ALA A 92 -5.89 6.77 -13.94
CA ALA A 92 -5.59 6.56 -15.36
C ALA A 92 -5.79 7.83 -16.19
N ILE A 93 -6.82 8.63 -15.90
CA ILE A 93 -7.07 9.93 -16.54
C ILE A 93 -5.93 10.90 -16.20
N GLY A 94 -5.52 10.98 -14.94
CA GLY A 94 -4.38 11.81 -14.52
C GLY A 94 -3.07 11.39 -15.20
N LEU A 95 -2.81 10.08 -15.28
CA LEU A 95 -1.62 9.53 -15.94
C LEU A 95 -1.64 9.78 -17.46
N ALA A 96 -2.81 9.61 -18.11
CA ALA A 96 -2.98 9.93 -19.52
C ALA A 96 -2.78 11.42 -19.79
N PHE A 97 -3.37 12.28 -18.95
CA PHE A 97 -3.22 13.73 -19.06
C PHE A 97 -1.76 14.16 -18.88
N ALA A 98 -1.07 13.66 -17.85
CA ALA A 98 0.35 13.91 -17.64
C ALA A 98 1.21 13.43 -18.82
N SER A 99 0.93 12.24 -19.35
CA SER A 99 1.63 11.69 -20.51
C SER A 99 1.42 12.54 -21.77
N VAL A 100 0.20 13.03 -22.00
CA VAL A 100 -0.12 13.93 -23.13
C VAL A 100 0.63 15.24 -22.99
N LEU A 101 0.58 15.89 -21.82
CA LEU A 101 1.32 17.13 -21.59
C LEU A 101 2.81 16.95 -21.77
N PHE A 102 3.38 15.87 -21.23
CA PHE A 102 4.78 15.53 -21.41
C PHE A 102 5.16 15.38 -22.89
N LEU A 103 4.37 14.63 -23.67
CA LEU A 103 4.61 14.49 -25.12
C LEU A 103 4.53 15.83 -25.85
N VAL A 104 3.52 16.64 -25.58
CA VAL A 104 3.34 17.95 -26.23
C VAL A 104 4.53 18.85 -25.95
N THR A 105 4.95 18.95 -24.69
CA THR A 105 6.13 19.74 -24.30
C THR A 105 7.41 19.17 -24.91
N ALA A 106 7.59 17.86 -24.91
CA ALA A 106 8.77 17.21 -25.49
C ALA A 106 8.87 17.44 -27.01
N ILE A 107 7.75 17.36 -27.74
CA ILE A 107 7.69 17.62 -29.18
C ILE A 107 7.96 19.10 -29.48
N MET A 108 7.42 20.01 -28.67
CA MET A 108 7.64 21.44 -28.87
C MET A 108 9.05 21.90 -28.48
N SER A 109 9.72 21.15 -27.61
CA SER A 109 11.10 21.42 -27.17
C SER A 109 12.16 20.77 -28.07
N LEU A 110 11.78 19.90 -29.00
CA LEU A 110 12.67 19.21 -29.95
C LEU A 110 12.85 20.04 -31.22
#